data_AF-A0A948BTB6-F1
#
_entry.id   AF-A0A948BTB6-F1
#
_cell.length_a   1.000
_cell.length_b   1.000
_cell.length_c   1.000
_cell.angle_alpha   90.00
_cell.angle_beta   90.00
_cell.angle_gamma   90.00
#
_symmetry.space_group_name_H-M   'P 1'
#
loop_
_entity.id
_entity.type
_entity.pdbx_description
1 polymer ?
#
loop_
_entity_poly.entity_id
_entity_poly.type
_entity_poly.pdbx_seq_one_letter_code
_entity_poly.pdbx_strand_id
1 'polypeptide(L)'
;MKINKELQEAIRFHGHLGPYLVLGLLAGELALKKLGCKKYFGSEVAVWGANKKPKSCIVDGLQLSTGATYGKGNIRKFNAKDIRIVVCDLKNKKKIRLSLKAGLLERLGGLKGHSDSEAFALRLFKSRPQDLFESRL
;
A
#
# COMPACT_ATOMS: atom_id res chain seq x y z
N MET A 1 0.94 17.70 -15.98
CA MET A 1 1.16 17.43 -14.53
C MET A 1 2.28 16.40 -14.40
N LYS A 2 3.33 16.64 -13.62
CA LYS A 2 4.47 15.70 -13.53
C LYS A 2 4.22 14.65 -12.44
N ILE A 3 4.02 13.41 -12.87
CA ILE A 3 4.15 12.22 -12.02
C ILE A 3 5.61 12.19 -11.54
N ASN A 4 5.86 11.99 -10.24
CA ASN A 4 7.23 11.92 -9.73
C ASN A 4 7.90 10.60 -10.18
N LYS A 5 9.23 10.54 -10.11
CA LYS A 5 10.00 9.38 -10.58
C LYS A 5 9.55 8.08 -9.89
N GLU A 6 9.26 8.12 -8.59
CA GLU A 6 8.83 6.96 -7.81
C GLU A 6 7.50 6.37 -8.32
N LEU A 7 6.50 7.22 -8.61
CA LEU A 7 5.22 6.75 -9.14
C LEU A 7 5.37 6.24 -10.58
N GLN A 8 6.25 6.84 -11.40
CA GLN A 8 6.55 6.32 -12.74
C GLN A 8 7.18 4.92 -12.68
N GLU A 9 8.13 4.70 -11.75
CA GLU A 9 8.75 3.40 -11.54
C GLU A 9 7.73 2.37 -11.04
N ALA A 10 6.82 2.76 -10.16
CA ALA A 10 5.75 1.90 -9.69
C ALA A 10 4.77 1.50 -10.81
N ILE A 11 4.37 2.46 -11.66
CA ILE A 11 3.55 2.20 -12.84
C ILE A 11 4.28 1.25 -13.80
N ARG A 12 5.57 1.48 -14.05
CA ARG A 12 6.38 0.61 -14.93
C ARG A 12 6.50 -0.81 -14.38
N PHE A 13 6.69 -0.96 -13.07
CA PHE A 13 6.77 -2.27 -12.42
C PHE A 13 5.42 -3.00 -12.46
N HIS A 14 4.33 -2.30 -12.16
CA HIS A 14 2.99 -2.89 -12.05
C HIS A 14 2.29 -3.07 -13.40
N GLY A 15 2.64 -2.25 -14.39
CA GLY A 15 2.07 -2.22 -15.74
C GLY A 15 0.97 -1.17 -15.96
N HIS A 16 0.40 -0.58 -14.90
CA HIS A 16 -0.57 0.52 -15.01
C HIS A 16 -0.72 1.28 -13.69
N LEU A 17 -1.43 2.41 -13.71
CA LEU A 17 -1.79 3.15 -12.51
C LEU A 17 -3.11 2.61 -11.93
N GLY A 18 -3.10 2.15 -10.69
CA GLY A 18 -4.28 1.62 -10.02
C GLY A 18 -4.46 2.14 -8.60
N PRO A 19 -5.71 2.26 -8.08
CA PRO A 19 -5.96 2.72 -6.72
C PRO A 19 -5.23 1.88 -5.67
N TYR A 20 -5.27 0.55 -5.82
CA TYR A 20 -4.63 -0.36 -4.87
C TYR A 20 -3.10 -0.28 -4.93
N LEU A 21 -2.49 -0.09 -6.11
CA LEU A 21 -1.05 0.16 -6.22
C LEU A 21 -0.65 1.39 -5.40
N VAL A 22 -1.37 2.51 -5.60
CA VAL A 22 -1.12 3.77 -4.88
C VAL A 22 -1.33 3.59 -3.37
N LEU A 23 -2.39 2.90 -2.95
CA LEU A 23 -2.60 2.61 -1.53
C LEU A 23 -1.46 1.80 -0.93
N GLY A 24 -0.88 0.87 -1.68
CA GLY A 24 0.28 0.10 -1.21
C GLY A 24 1.50 0.99 -1.00
N LEU A 25 1.76 1.90 -1.94
CA LEU A 25 2.85 2.87 -1.84
C LEU A 25 2.69 3.75 -0.59
N LEU A 26 1.53 4.38 -0.44
CA LEU A 26 1.24 5.29 0.67
C LEU A 26 1.22 4.57 2.03
N ALA A 27 0.71 3.34 2.09
CA ALA A 27 0.67 2.54 3.31
C ALA A 27 2.09 2.20 3.80
N GLY A 28 2.96 1.73 2.91
CA GLY A 28 4.33 1.39 3.30
C GLY A 28 5.14 2.61 3.73
N GLU A 29 5.01 3.74 3.04
CA GLU A 29 5.68 4.98 3.43
C GLU A 29 5.20 5.51 4.77
N LEU A 30 3.88 5.49 5.01
CA LEU A 30 3.32 5.88 6.31
C LEU A 30 3.83 4.97 7.43
N ALA A 31 3.89 3.66 7.19
CA ALA A 31 4.35 2.68 8.15
C ALA A 31 5.83 2.91 8.52
N LEU A 32 6.72 2.99 7.53
CA LEU A 32 8.14 3.24 7.77
C LEU A 32 8.38 4.57 8.49
N LYS A 33 7.67 5.63 8.08
CA LYS A 33 7.75 6.94 8.74
C LYS A 33 7.35 6.88 10.21
N LYS A 34 6.27 6.17 10.54
CA LYS A 34 5.79 6.03 11.93
C LYS A 34 6.68 5.13 12.79
N LEU A 35 7.34 4.14 12.18
CA LEU A 35 8.28 3.26 12.88
C LEU A 35 9.70 3.87 12.99
N GLY A 36 10.01 4.91 12.20
CA GLY A 36 11.36 5.47 12.12
C GLY A 36 12.34 4.57 11.37
N CYS A 37 11.83 3.72 10.47
CA CYS A 37 12.64 2.77 9.71
C CYS A 37 13.17 3.38 8.41
N LYS A 38 14.34 2.92 7.97
CA LYS A 38 14.84 3.19 6.61
C LYS A 38 14.11 2.31 5.60
N LYS A 39 13.96 2.78 4.35
CA LYS A 39 13.44 1.97 3.23
C LYS A 39 14.39 0.78 2.95
N TYR A 40 13.84 -0.29 2.37
CA TYR A 40 14.51 -1.44 1.72
C TYR A 40 15.00 -2.62 2.55
N PHE A 41 15.32 -2.43 3.82
CA PHE A 41 15.85 -3.49 4.68
C PHE A 41 15.31 -3.41 6.10
N GLY A 42 15.24 -4.57 6.77
CA GLY A 42 14.88 -4.64 8.18
C GLY A 42 13.39 -4.53 8.48
N SER A 43 12.52 -4.70 7.48
CA SER A 43 11.07 -4.78 7.70
C SER A 43 10.46 -6.06 7.17
N GLU A 44 9.45 -6.55 7.87
CA GLU A 44 8.53 -7.57 7.41
C GLU A 44 7.14 -6.97 7.20
N VAL A 45 6.42 -7.49 6.22
CA VAL A 45 5.07 -7.05 5.89
C VAL A 45 4.12 -8.24 5.86
N ALA A 46 3.00 -8.12 6.56
CA ALA A 46 1.89 -9.05 6.49
C ALA A 46 0.65 -8.33 5.95
N VAL A 47 0.00 -8.91 4.95
CA VAL A 47 -1.16 -8.33 4.27
C VAL A 47 -2.32 -9.32 4.28
N TRP A 48 -3.46 -8.91 4.82
CA TRP A 48 -4.70 -9.68 4.79
C TRP A 48 -5.66 -9.10 3.75
N GLY A 49 -6.56 -9.93 3.22
CA GLY A 49 -7.67 -9.48 2.37
C GLY A 49 -7.28 -9.00 0.97
N ALA A 50 -6.03 -9.23 0.56
CA ALA A 50 -5.47 -8.80 -0.72
C ALA A 50 -5.15 -10.01 -1.65
N ASN A 51 -6.01 -11.03 -1.68
CA ASN A 51 -5.70 -12.29 -2.37
C ASN A 51 -5.96 -12.28 -3.87
N LYS A 52 -6.93 -11.49 -4.33
CA LYS A 52 -7.35 -11.41 -5.73
C LYS A 52 -7.34 -9.96 -6.22
N LYS A 53 -7.26 -9.78 -7.55
CA LYS A 53 -7.43 -8.47 -8.19
C LYS A 53 -8.84 -7.92 -7.88
N PRO A 54 -9.01 -6.60 -7.76
CA PRO A 54 -7.95 -5.58 -7.83
C PRO A 54 -7.18 -5.40 -6.51
N LYS A 55 -7.67 -5.94 -5.38
CA LYS A 55 -7.08 -5.75 -4.04
C LYS A 55 -5.62 -6.20 -3.96
N SER A 56 -5.24 -7.27 -4.67
CA SER A 56 -3.88 -7.81 -4.65
C SER A 56 -2.81 -6.86 -5.17
N CYS A 57 -3.16 -5.85 -5.98
CA CYS A 57 -2.22 -4.85 -6.48
C CYS A 57 -1.59 -4.00 -5.36
N ILE A 58 -2.21 -3.96 -4.19
CA ILE A 58 -1.66 -3.29 -3.00
C ILE A 58 -0.32 -3.89 -2.57
N VAL A 59 -0.09 -5.17 -2.87
CA VAL A 59 1.13 -5.86 -2.50
C VAL A 59 2.31 -5.31 -3.28
N ASP A 60 2.16 -4.99 -4.56
CA ASP A 60 3.22 -4.38 -5.36
C ASP A 60 3.62 -3.00 -4.84
N GLY A 61 2.64 -2.18 -4.47
CA GLY A 61 2.91 -0.88 -3.85
C GLY A 61 3.64 -1.03 -2.50
N LEU A 62 3.29 -2.04 -1.70
CA LEU A 62 3.98 -2.33 -0.44
C LEU A 62 5.42 -2.80 -0.68
N GLN A 63 5.66 -3.63 -1.70
CA GLN A 63 7.00 -4.07 -2.06
C GLN A 63 7.89 -2.88 -2.43
N LEU A 64 7.37 -1.94 -3.24
CA LEU A 64 8.13 -0.79 -3.70
C LEU A 64 8.37 0.27 -2.61
N SER A 65 7.40 0.47 -1.72
CA SER A 65 7.51 1.46 -0.63
C SER A 65 8.31 0.98 0.57
N THR A 66 8.20 -0.31 0.92
CA THR A 66 8.89 -0.89 2.09
C THR A 66 10.19 -1.60 1.73
N GLY A 67 10.26 -2.16 0.52
CA GLY A 67 11.29 -3.10 0.10
C GLY A 67 11.22 -4.48 0.74
N ALA A 68 10.13 -4.79 1.43
CA ALA A 68 9.76 -6.15 1.78
C ALA A 68 9.11 -6.81 0.56
N THR A 69 9.78 -7.81 -0.01
CA THR A 69 9.41 -8.39 -1.30
C THR A 69 9.15 -9.88 -1.21
N TYR A 70 8.42 -10.42 -2.18
CA TYR A 70 8.18 -11.86 -2.29
C TYR A 70 9.48 -12.64 -2.42
N GLY A 71 10.39 -12.18 -3.27
CA GLY A 71 11.69 -12.84 -3.49
C GLY A 71 12.56 -12.85 -2.23
N LYS A 72 12.49 -11.81 -1.39
CA LYS A 72 13.17 -11.78 -0.08
C LYS A 72 12.48 -12.60 1.00
N GLY A 73 11.26 -13.10 0.74
CA GLY A 73 10.47 -13.87 1.71
C GLY A 73 9.92 -13.09 2.90
N ASN A 74 10.03 -11.75 2.89
CA ASN A 74 9.65 -10.88 4.01
C ASN A 74 8.33 -10.12 3.77
N ILE A 75 7.57 -10.47 2.74
CA ILE A 75 6.14 -10.10 2.61
C ILE A 75 5.27 -11.36 2.54
N ARG A 76 4.17 -11.40 3.30
CA ARG A 76 3.26 -12.55 3.37
C ARG A 76 1.81 -12.12 3.20
N LYS A 77 1.04 -12.92 2.47
CA LYS A 77 -0.40 -12.76 2.27
C LYS A 77 -1.19 -13.71 3.15
N PHE A 78 -2.34 -13.24 3.62
CA PHE A 78 -3.27 -13.99 4.43
C PHE A 78 -4.71 -13.79 3.96
N ASN A 79 -5.55 -14.79 4.19
CA ASN A 79 -6.98 -14.71 3.89
C ASN A 79 -7.73 -13.84 4.91
N ALA A 80 -8.55 -12.92 4.41
CA ALA A 80 -9.53 -12.15 5.18
C ALA A 80 -10.53 -11.50 4.23
N LYS A 81 -11.63 -10.97 4.78
CA LYS A 81 -12.61 -10.14 4.06
C LYS A 81 -12.04 -8.76 3.71
N ASP A 82 -11.42 -8.13 4.71
CA ASP A 82 -10.98 -6.74 4.67
C ASP A 82 -9.46 -6.62 4.60
N ILE A 83 -9.00 -5.52 4.00
CA ILE A 83 -7.57 -5.22 3.90
C ILE A 83 -7.05 -4.79 5.25
N ARG A 84 -6.00 -5.48 5.70
CA ARG A 84 -5.19 -5.11 6.86
C ARG A 84 -3.73 -5.26 6.47
N ILE A 85 -2.92 -4.29 6.84
CA ILE A 85 -1.48 -4.30 6.59
C ILE A 85 -0.80 -4.20 7.96
N VAL A 86 0.17 -5.07 8.21
CA VAL A 86 1.06 -4.96 9.36
C VAL A 86 2.47 -4.85 8.84
N VAL A 87 3.18 -3.82 9.27
CA VAL A 87 4.62 -3.66 9.02
C VAL A 87 5.33 -3.79 10.35
N CYS A 88 6.37 -4.61 10.39
CA CYS A 88 7.19 -4.87 11.57
C CYS A 88 8.62 -4.40 11.30
N ASP A 89 9.18 -3.62 12.23
CA ASP A 89 10.60 -3.32 12.29
C ASP A 89 11.33 -4.50 12.95
N LEU A 90 12.18 -5.19 12.19
CA LEU A 90 12.93 -6.33 12.71
C LEU A 90 13.98 -5.95 13.74
N LYS A 91 14.47 -4.70 13.72
CA LYS A 91 15.49 -4.22 14.65
C LYS A 91 14.90 -3.95 16.03
N ASN A 92 13.84 -3.13 16.09
CA ASN A 92 13.27 -2.69 17.36
C ASN A 92 12.01 -3.48 17.78
N LYS A 93 11.59 -4.46 16.97
CA LYS A 93 10.37 -5.28 17.17
C LYS A 93 9.08 -4.47 17.32
N LYS A 94 9.09 -3.21 16.88
CA LYS A 94 7.91 -2.36 16.81
C LYS A 94 7.11 -2.74 15.57
N LYS A 95 5.79 -2.70 15.69
CA LYS A 95 4.89 -2.96 14.57
C LYS A 95 3.91 -1.82 14.42
N ILE A 96 3.35 -1.70 13.24
CA ILE A 96 2.23 -0.82 12.97
C ILE A 96 1.20 -1.57 12.15
N ARG A 97 -0.05 -1.46 12.56
CA ARG A 97 -1.21 -1.96 11.83
C ARG A 97 -1.89 -0.80 11.11
N LEU A 98 -2.16 -0.99 9.83
CA LEU A 98 -2.93 -0.09 8.98
C LEU A 98 -4.19 -0.78 8.46
N SER A 99 -5.31 -0.05 8.45
CA SER A 99 -6.57 -0.41 7.80
C SER A 99 -7.08 0.76 6.96
N LEU A 100 -7.85 0.47 5.91
CA LEU A 100 -8.51 1.50 5.11
C LEU A 100 -9.69 2.08 5.89
N LYS A 101 -9.85 3.41 5.89
CA LYS A 101 -11.04 4.05 6.48
C LYS A 101 -12.31 3.67 5.71
N ALA A 102 -13.44 3.60 6.40
CA ALA A 102 -14.73 3.19 5.84
C ALA A 102 -15.11 3.98 4.56
N GLY A 103 -15.05 5.32 4.61
CA GLY A 103 -15.39 6.15 3.44
C GLY A 103 -14.45 5.97 2.23
N LEU A 104 -13.25 5.42 2.42
CA LEU A 104 -12.37 5.04 1.30
C LEU A 104 -12.84 3.73 0.65
N LEU A 105 -13.32 2.76 1.44
CA LEU A 105 -13.83 1.49 0.93
C LEU A 105 -15.07 1.71 0.05
N GLU A 106 -15.99 2.58 0.48
CA GLU A 106 -17.18 2.95 -0.30
C GLU A 106 -16.79 3.57 -1.65
N ARG A 107 -15.85 4.52 -1.64
CA ARG A 107 -15.36 5.17 -2.86
C ARG A 107 -14.68 4.20 -3.81
N LEU A 108 -13.90 3.24 -3.29
CA LEU A 108 -13.27 2.19 -4.10
C LEU A 108 -14.31 1.25 -4.72
N GLY A 109 -15.38 0.92 -4.01
CA GLY A 109 -16.48 0.08 -4.52
C GLY A 109 -17.33 0.76 -5.59
N GLY A 110 -17.37 2.10 -5.62
CA GLY A 110 -18.16 2.88 -6.58
C GLY A 110 -17.45 3.23 -7.90
N LEU A 111 -16.18 2.86 -8.08
CA LEU A 111 -15.42 3.20 -9.30
C LEU A 111 -15.92 2.42 -10.53
N LYS A 112 -16.07 3.09 -11.67
CA LYS A 112 -16.57 2.48 -12.91
C LYS A 112 -15.50 2.50 -14.00
N GLY A 113 -14.97 1.31 -14.31
CA GLY A 113 -14.02 1.15 -15.41
C GLY A 113 -12.62 1.69 -15.12
N HIS A 114 -11.79 1.68 -16.16
CA HIS A 114 -10.36 1.97 -16.05
C HIS A 114 -10.06 3.45 -15.82
N SER A 115 -10.67 4.34 -16.59
CA SER A 115 -10.42 5.79 -16.51
C SER A 115 -10.78 6.37 -15.13
N ASP A 116 -11.91 5.97 -14.55
CA ASP A 116 -12.29 6.38 -13.18
C ASP A 116 -11.27 5.88 -12.16
N SER A 117 -10.78 4.65 -12.33
CA SER A 117 -9.79 4.03 -11.45
C SER A 117 -8.46 4.78 -11.49
N GLU A 118 -7.97 5.16 -12.68
CA GLU A 118 -6.75 5.94 -12.85
C GLU A 118 -6.89 7.36 -12.28
N ALA A 119 -8.00 8.04 -12.57
CA ALA A 119 -8.27 9.37 -12.04
C ALA A 119 -8.34 9.34 -10.50
N PHE A 120 -8.97 8.31 -9.93
CA PHE A 120 -9.02 8.12 -8.49
C PHE A 120 -7.64 7.82 -7.89
N ALA A 121 -6.84 6.98 -8.54
CA ALA A 121 -5.48 6.68 -8.11
C ALA A 121 -4.60 7.94 -8.06
N LEU A 122 -4.70 8.83 -9.05
CA LEU A 122 -4.00 10.12 -9.03
C LEU A 122 -4.45 11.01 -7.87
N ARG A 123 -5.74 11.00 -7.52
CA ARG A 123 -6.26 11.73 -6.36
C ARG A 123 -5.72 11.15 -5.06
N LEU A 124 -5.70 9.82 -4.93
CA LEU A 124 -5.14 9.15 -3.75
C LEU A 124 -3.67 9.50 -3.56
N PHE A 125 -2.88 9.50 -4.63
CA PHE A 125 -1.43 9.77 -4.54
C PHE A 125 -1.12 11.18 -4.02
N LYS A 126 -2.03 12.14 -4.21
CA LYS A 126 -1.90 13.50 -3.69
C LYS A 126 -2.46 13.69 -2.28
N SER A 127 -3.21 12.73 -1.78
CA SER A 127 -3.80 12.79 -0.44
C SER A 127 -2.76 12.52 0.63
N ARG A 128 -2.99 13.06 1.84
CA ARG A 128 -2.17 12.70 2.99
C ARG A 128 -2.52 11.28 3.44
N PRO A 129 -1.54 10.39 3.67
CA PRO A 129 -1.83 9.02 4.11
C PRO A 129 -2.70 8.93 5.38
N GLN A 130 -2.59 9.88 6.31
CA GLN A 130 -3.40 9.95 7.53
C GLN A 130 -4.90 10.13 7.26
N ASP A 131 -5.26 10.68 6.09
CA ASP A 131 -6.65 10.84 5.69
C ASP A 131 -7.23 9.52 5.11
N LEU A 132 -6.38 8.59 4.70
CA LEU A 132 -6.75 7.33 4.03
C LEU A 132 -6.75 6.12 4.96
N PHE A 133 -5.83 6.10 5.93
CA PHE A 133 -5.58 4.96 6.81
C PHE A 133 -5.94 5.25 8.26
N GLU A 134 -6.48 4.25 8.94
CA GLU A 134 -6.40 4.13 10.39
C GLU A 134 -5.09 3.43 10.75
N SER A 135 -4.37 3.94 11.76
CA SER A 135 -3.07 3.41 12.15
C SER A 135 -2.99 3.15 13.65
N ARG A 136 -2.47 1.99 14.04
CA ARG A 136 -2.22 1.61 15.44
C ARG A 136 -0.82 1.02 15.57
N LEU A 137 0.02 1.63 16.41
CA LEU A 137 1.32 1.09 16.83
C LEU A 137 1.12 -0.12 17.77
#